data_AF-A0A516SJX7-F1
#
_entry.id   AF-A0A516SJX7-F1
#
_cell.length_a   1.000
_cell.length_b   1.000
_cell.length_c   1.000
_cell.angle_alpha   90.00
_cell.angle_beta   90.00
_cell.angle_gamma   90.00
#
_symmetry.space_group_name_H-M   'P 1'
#
loop_
_entity.id
_entity.type
_entity.pdbx_description
1 polymer ?
#
loop_
_entity_poly.entity_id
_entity_poly.type
_entity_poly.pdbx_seq_one_letter_code
_entity_poly.pdbx_strand_id
1 'polypeptide(L)'
;MSFGEGIGQQGWCAGAVVPADMLPAIANDLTLPGQPSPQIDPADWLVVVSQTCDVVAAKLEQEPLVELLHCQPIAKLRKGTKELRSTRHLDFKPNRQTHPDLCLTAHAVANRYHVPRQVLLGFGADPDKKLSDLSIDRILAWYALRYGRPSWPNNFVDRISGGRQALEDALESLADDIAQVRVGIAEKDDELPDGQSYHIAVNFVIDEGVWNGLLDARTTIYEAYADFVSVLNDCIGVEVNQRFSGVVSGAKFSWQEMQSTDEWNFANLTHRE
;
A
#
# COMPACT_ATOMS: atom_id res chain seq x y z
N MET A 1 -24.32 -16.35 -23.34
CA MET A 1 -23.66 -15.35 -22.48
C MET A 1 -22.85 -16.12 -21.47
N SER A 2 -21.55 -15.86 -21.38
CA SER A 2 -20.70 -16.50 -20.36
C SER A 2 -21.07 -15.98 -18.96
N PHE A 3 -20.66 -16.72 -17.92
CA PHE A 3 -20.87 -16.30 -16.53
C PHE A 3 -20.31 -14.88 -16.28
N GLY A 4 -19.09 -14.64 -16.73
CA GLY A 4 -18.40 -13.35 -16.62
C GLY A 4 -19.07 -12.21 -17.39
N GLU A 5 -19.58 -12.47 -18.61
CA GLU A 5 -20.35 -11.48 -19.38
C GLU A 5 -21.61 -11.05 -18.63
N GLY A 6 -22.31 -11.99 -17.99
CA GLY A 6 -23.49 -11.71 -17.17
C GLY A 6 -23.16 -10.80 -15.98
N ILE A 7 -22.07 -11.08 -15.28
CA ILE A 7 -21.57 -10.24 -14.17
C ILE A 7 -21.22 -8.84 -14.65
N GLY A 8 -20.47 -8.71 -15.75
CA GLY A 8 -20.08 -7.42 -16.30
C GLY A 8 -21.26 -6.55 -16.73
N GLN A 9 -22.31 -7.15 -17.29
CA GLN A 9 -23.54 -6.44 -17.66
C GLN A 9 -24.31 -5.88 -16.46
N GLN A 10 -24.16 -6.48 -15.29
CA GLN A 10 -24.71 -5.99 -14.03
C GLN A 10 -23.86 -4.86 -13.40
N GLY A 11 -22.79 -4.40 -14.08
CA GLY A 11 -21.95 -3.29 -13.63
C GLY A 11 -20.82 -3.68 -12.69
N TRP A 12 -20.65 -4.98 -12.39
CA TRP A 12 -19.60 -5.46 -11.51
C TRP A 12 -18.21 -5.36 -12.15
N CYS A 13 -17.29 -4.77 -11.40
CA CYS A 13 -15.88 -4.60 -11.73
C CYS A 13 -15.11 -4.25 -10.44
N ALA A 14 -13.78 -4.13 -10.52
CA ALA A 14 -13.02 -3.51 -9.43
C ALA A 14 -13.58 -2.11 -9.13
N GLY A 15 -13.71 -1.78 -7.84
CA GLY A 15 -14.25 -0.51 -7.37
C GLY A 15 -15.79 -0.38 -7.41
N ALA A 16 -16.51 -1.39 -7.90
CA ALA A 16 -17.97 -1.46 -7.77
C ALA A 16 -18.37 -1.63 -6.30
N VAL A 17 -19.53 -1.11 -5.91
CA VAL A 17 -20.03 -1.19 -4.53
C VAL A 17 -21.22 -2.13 -4.45
N VAL A 18 -21.26 -2.94 -3.39
CA VAL A 18 -22.38 -3.82 -3.09
C VAL A 18 -23.61 -3.00 -2.69
N PRO A 19 -24.76 -3.17 -3.37
CA PRO A 19 -25.98 -2.47 -3.00
C PRO A 19 -26.61 -3.03 -1.71
N ALA A 20 -27.44 -2.24 -1.05
CA ALA A 20 -28.03 -2.60 0.24
C ALA A 20 -28.92 -3.85 0.20
N ASP A 21 -29.59 -4.11 -0.93
CA ASP A 21 -30.48 -5.26 -1.13
C ASP A 21 -29.73 -6.59 -1.30
N MET A 22 -28.43 -6.54 -1.63
CA MET A 22 -27.57 -7.72 -1.70
C MET A 22 -27.02 -8.13 -0.33
N LEU A 23 -26.98 -7.23 0.66
CA LEU A 23 -26.40 -7.51 1.98
C LEU A 23 -26.96 -8.77 2.67
N PRO A 24 -28.28 -9.05 2.66
CA PRO A 24 -28.81 -10.27 3.26
C PRO A 24 -28.28 -11.56 2.59
N ALA A 25 -27.97 -11.52 1.30
CA ALA A 25 -27.49 -12.67 0.54
C ALA A 25 -26.03 -13.04 0.87
N ILE A 26 -25.23 -12.09 1.37
CA ILE A 26 -23.82 -12.28 1.70
C ILE A 26 -23.51 -12.18 3.21
N ALA A 27 -24.51 -11.96 4.06
CA ALA A 27 -24.30 -11.68 5.49
C ALA A 27 -23.46 -12.76 6.22
N ASN A 28 -23.64 -14.03 5.85
CA ASN A 28 -22.86 -15.13 6.41
C ASN A 28 -21.38 -15.07 5.99
N ASP A 29 -21.11 -14.63 4.76
CA ASP A 29 -19.75 -14.52 4.20
C ASP A 29 -18.98 -13.31 4.75
N LEU A 30 -19.69 -12.33 5.31
CA LEU A 30 -19.09 -11.19 6.00
C LEU A 30 -18.65 -11.51 7.44
N THR A 31 -18.92 -12.71 7.95
CA THR A 31 -18.57 -13.06 9.35
C THR A 31 -17.23 -13.78 9.43
N LEU A 32 -16.23 -13.16 10.05
CA LEU A 32 -14.92 -13.77 10.25
C LEU A 32 -14.94 -14.78 11.41
N PRO A 33 -14.14 -15.87 11.35
CA PRO A 33 -14.08 -16.87 12.41
C PRO A 33 -13.74 -16.26 13.78
N GLY A 34 -14.59 -16.53 14.77
CA GLY A 34 -14.40 -16.03 16.14
C GLY A 34 -14.73 -14.55 16.35
N GLN A 35 -15.32 -13.88 15.36
CA GLN A 35 -15.78 -12.50 15.46
C GLN A 35 -17.30 -12.39 15.33
N PRO A 36 -17.94 -11.37 15.93
CA PRO A 36 -19.33 -11.07 15.64
C PRO A 36 -19.50 -10.69 14.17
N SER A 37 -20.68 -10.93 13.61
CA SER A 37 -21.02 -10.42 12.28
C SER A 37 -20.86 -8.90 12.25
N PRO A 38 -20.22 -8.34 11.22
CA PRO A 38 -20.02 -6.91 11.13
C PRO A 38 -21.37 -6.20 10.94
N GLN A 39 -21.54 -5.09 11.63
CA GLN A 39 -22.63 -4.16 11.32
C GLN A 39 -22.20 -3.32 10.11
N ILE A 40 -22.98 -3.37 9.03
CA ILE A 40 -22.78 -2.55 7.83
C ILE A 40 -23.81 -1.43 7.86
N ASP A 41 -23.36 -0.20 8.07
CA ASP A 41 -24.25 0.96 8.09
C ASP A 41 -24.61 1.40 6.66
N PRO A 42 -25.77 2.03 6.40
CA PRO A 42 -26.15 2.47 5.06
C PRO A 42 -25.15 3.41 4.37
N ALA A 43 -24.38 4.14 5.16
CA ALA A 43 -23.34 5.06 4.69
C ALA A 43 -22.02 4.36 4.34
N ASP A 44 -21.84 3.10 4.76
CA ASP A 44 -20.65 2.33 4.47
C ASP A 44 -20.61 1.91 2.99
N TRP A 45 -19.40 1.60 2.53
CA TRP A 45 -19.13 1.12 1.19
C TRP A 45 -18.49 -0.26 1.29
N LEU A 46 -19.17 -1.31 0.83
CA LEU A 46 -18.58 -2.62 0.59
C LEU A 46 -18.09 -2.66 -0.85
N VAL A 47 -16.79 -2.45 -1.04
CA VAL A 47 -16.17 -2.26 -2.37
C VAL A 47 -15.59 -3.57 -2.88
N VAL A 48 -15.82 -3.92 -4.14
CA VAL A 48 -15.11 -5.00 -4.83
C VAL A 48 -13.66 -4.60 -5.07
N VAL A 49 -12.70 -5.37 -4.54
CA VAL A 49 -11.25 -5.09 -4.66
C VAL A 49 -10.49 -6.17 -5.43
N SER A 50 -11.14 -7.26 -5.82
CA SER A 50 -10.62 -8.17 -6.84
C SER A 50 -10.43 -7.45 -8.17
N GLN A 51 -9.43 -7.88 -8.96
CA GLN A 51 -9.20 -7.31 -10.29
C GLN A 51 -10.41 -7.52 -11.19
N THR A 52 -10.69 -6.56 -12.07
CA THR A 52 -11.86 -6.64 -12.96
C THR A 52 -11.83 -7.91 -13.81
N CYS A 53 -10.65 -8.36 -14.27
CA CYS A 53 -10.52 -9.61 -15.04
C CYS A 53 -10.95 -10.84 -14.24
N ASP A 54 -10.73 -10.85 -12.92
CA ASP A 54 -11.09 -11.96 -12.03
C ASP A 54 -12.59 -11.91 -11.73
N VAL A 55 -13.13 -10.70 -11.49
CA VAL A 55 -14.56 -10.47 -11.28
C VAL A 55 -15.36 -10.95 -12.50
N VAL A 56 -14.94 -10.62 -13.71
CA VAL A 56 -15.65 -10.98 -14.95
C VAL A 56 -15.06 -12.21 -15.66
N ALA A 57 -14.25 -13.02 -14.96
CA ALA A 57 -13.70 -14.24 -15.55
C ALA A 57 -14.83 -15.19 -16.00
N ALA A 58 -14.67 -15.82 -17.17
CA ALA A 58 -15.74 -16.57 -17.82
C ALA A 58 -16.19 -17.84 -17.08
N LYS A 59 -15.33 -18.43 -16.25
CA LYS A 59 -15.57 -19.69 -15.54
C LYS A 59 -15.56 -19.46 -14.04
N LEU A 60 -16.61 -19.93 -13.35
CA LEU A 60 -16.74 -19.78 -11.90
C LEU A 60 -15.64 -20.53 -11.15
N GLU A 61 -15.20 -21.67 -11.68
CA GLU A 61 -14.27 -22.57 -11.01
C GLU A 61 -12.84 -22.03 -10.96
N GLN A 62 -12.50 -21.10 -11.87
CA GLN A 62 -11.19 -20.45 -11.89
C GLN A 62 -11.10 -19.35 -10.85
N GLU A 63 -12.19 -18.60 -10.69
CA GLU A 63 -12.32 -17.51 -9.71
C GLU A 63 -13.64 -17.68 -8.94
N PRO A 64 -13.70 -18.51 -7.90
CA PRO A 64 -14.97 -18.82 -7.22
C PRO A 64 -15.44 -17.70 -6.29
N LEU A 65 -14.52 -16.84 -5.85
CA LEU A 65 -14.74 -15.82 -4.85
C LEU A 65 -14.45 -14.44 -5.42
N VAL A 66 -15.09 -13.42 -4.84
CA VAL A 66 -14.72 -12.02 -5.02
C VAL A 66 -14.38 -11.44 -3.66
N GLU A 67 -13.36 -10.60 -3.62
CA GLU A 67 -12.93 -9.92 -2.41
C GLU A 67 -13.67 -8.59 -2.26
N LEU A 68 -14.17 -8.35 -1.05
CA LEU A 68 -14.80 -7.10 -0.64
C LEU A 68 -13.97 -6.41 0.44
N LEU A 69 -13.87 -5.09 0.33
CA LEU A 69 -13.30 -4.20 1.35
C LEU A 69 -14.40 -3.30 1.93
N HIS A 70 -14.62 -3.43 3.24
CA HIS A 70 -15.55 -2.60 3.99
C HIS A 70 -14.91 -1.27 4.38
N CYS A 71 -15.48 -0.21 3.83
CA CYS A 71 -15.00 1.15 3.98
C CYS A 71 -16.05 1.98 4.73
N GLN A 72 -15.63 2.59 5.84
CA GLN A 72 -16.49 3.38 6.72
C GLN A 72 -16.25 4.87 6.51
N PRO A 73 -17.29 5.72 6.53
CA PRO A 73 -17.12 7.15 6.38
C PRO A 73 -16.38 7.76 7.58
N ILE A 74 -15.49 8.72 7.28
CA ILE A 74 -14.77 9.52 8.29
C ILE A 74 -14.90 11.00 7.96
N ALA A 75 -14.80 11.86 8.98
CA ALA A 75 -14.97 13.30 8.78
C ALA A 75 -13.87 13.93 7.90
N LYS A 76 -12.64 13.44 8.00
CA LYS A 76 -11.49 13.93 7.22
C LYS A 76 -10.37 12.89 7.17
N LEU A 77 -9.57 12.93 6.09
CA LEU A 77 -8.36 12.10 5.96
C LEU A 77 -7.36 12.42 7.08
N ARG A 78 -6.85 11.37 7.74
CA ARG A 78 -5.82 11.50 8.79
C ARG A 78 -4.42 11.40 8.18
N LYS A 79 -3.45 12.18 8.70
CA LYS A 79 -2.08 12.26 8.14
C LYS A 79 -1.37 10.90 8.11
N GLY A 80 -1.54 10.08 9.15
CA GLY A 80 -0.85 8.79 9.29
C GLY A 80 -1.39 7.65 8.43
N THR A 81 -2.64 7.75 7.95
CA THR A 81 -3.31 6.64 7.23
C THR A 81 -3.69 7.01 5.80
N LYS A 82 -3.48 8.25 5.36
CA LYS A 82 -3.62 8.66 3.96
C LYS A 82 -2.37 8.35 3.15
N GLU A 83 -2.48 8.38 1.82
CA GLU A 83 -1.34 8.30 0.88
C GLU A 83 -0.40 7.12 1.17
N LEU A 84 -0.96 5.93 1.43
CA LEU A 84 -0.21 4.70 1.70
C LEU A 84 0.72 4.75 2.92
N ARG A 85 0.54 5.70 3.85
CA ARG A 85 1.40 5.89 5.03
C ARG A 85 1.22 4.87 6.15
N SER A 86 0.27 3.93 6.02
CA SER A 86 0.15 2.78 6.91
C SER A 86 -0.22 1.52 6.12
N THR A 87 0.33 0.38 6.52
CA THR A 87 0.03 -0.94 5.94
C THR A 87 -1.17 -1.64 6.57
N ARG A 88 -1.79 -1.02 7.59
CA ARG A 88 -2.94 -1.59 8.33
C ARG A 88 -4.23 -0.84 8.06
N HIS A 89 -4.17 0.48 7.94
CA HIS A 89 -5.30 1.36 7.66
C HIS A 89 -5.04 2.21 6.41
N LEU A 90 -6.09 2.46 5.64
CA LEU A 90 -6.09 3.38 4.51
C LEU A 90 -7.23 4.38 4.63
N ASP A 91 -6.91 5.66 4.64
CA ASP A 91 -7.86 6.76 4.46
C ASP A 91 -7.78 7.29 3.03
N PHE A 92 -8.91 7.37 2.35
CA PHE A 92 -8.96 7.82 0.96
C PHE A 92 -10.29 8.50 0.60
N LYS A 93 -10.31 9.18 -0.54
CA LYS A 93 -11.56 9.67 -1.15
C LYS A 93 -11.96 8.70 -2.25
N PRO A 94 -13.20 8.19 -2.27
CA PRO A 94 -13.59 7.13 -3.20
C PRO A 94 -13.61 7.61 -4.66
N ASN A 95 -14.18 8.79 -4.90
CA ASN A 95 -14.20 9.43 -6.20
C ASN A 95 -14.35 10.95 -6.03
N ARG A 96 -13.31 11.72 -6.36
CA ARG A 96 -13.31 13.18 -6.14
C ARG A 96 -14.26 13.94 -7.08
N GLN A 97 -14.69 13.33 -8.19
CA GLN A 97 -15.57 13.97 -9.15
C GLN A 97 -17.05 13.81 -8.75
N THR A 98 -17.44 12.63 -8.28
CA THR A 98 -18.83 12.33 -7.92
C THR A 98 -19.11 12.47 -6.42
N HIS A 99 -18.11 12.28 -5.56
CA HIS A 99 -18.22 12.33 -4.10
C HIS A 99 -17.11 13.19 -3.47
N PRO A 100 -17.02 14.49 -3.80
CA PRO A 100 -15.88 15.34 -3.43
C PRO A 100 -15.63 15.45 -1.93
N ASP A 101 -16.70 15.37 -1.12
CA ASP A 101 -16.64 15.56 0.34
C ASP A 101 -16.56 14.24 1.12
N LEU A 102 -16.74 13.10 0.45
CA LEU A 102 -16.68 11.79 1.11
C LEU A 102 -15.23 11.38 1.37
N CYS A 103 -14.94 11.04 2.61
CA CYS A 103 -13.71 10.37 3.02
C CYS A 103 -14.07 9.02 3.62
N LEU A 104 -13.35 7.98 3.24
CA LEU A 104 -13.53 6.61 3.71
C LEU A 104 -12.27 6.13 4.43
N THR A 105 -12.45 5.19 5.36
CA THR A 105 -11.37 4.44 6.00
C THR A 105 -11.64 2.95 5.91
N ALA A 106 -10.57 2.14 5.82
CA ALA A 106 -10.66 0.69 5.89
C ALA A 106 -9.43 0.10 6.59
N HIS A 107 -9.61 -1.03 7.27
CA HIS A 107 -8.52 -1.84 7.81
C HIS A 107 -8.23 -3.06 6.94
N ALA A 108 -6.96 -3.30 6.60
CA ALA A 108 -6.49 -4.25 5.58
C ALA A 108 -6.89 -5.71 5.81
N VAL A 109 -7.19 -6.07 7.06
CA VAL A 109 -7.57 -7.43 7.47
C VAL A 109 -8.99 -7.48 8.01
N ALA A 110 -9.25 -6.75 9.12
CA ALA A 110 -10.56 -6.74 9.78
C ALA A 110 -11.75 -6.32 8.90
N ASN A 111 -11.53 -5.54 7.84
CA ASN A 111 -12.59 -5.11 6.92
C ASN A 111 -12.59 -5.86 5.59
N ARG A 112 -11.85 -6.98 5.48
CA ARG A 112 -11.71 -7.74 4.23
C ARG A 112 -12.51 -9.03 4.29
N TYR A 113 -13.33 -9.25 3.28
CA TYR A 113 -14.21 -10.41 3.17
C TYR A 113 -14.07 -11.07 1.81
N HIS A 114 -14.38 -12.37 1.77
CA HIS A 114 -14.50 -13.11 0.51
C HIS A 114 -15.92 -13.62 0.40
N VAL A 115 -16.59 -13.30 -0.71
CA VAL A 115 -17.96 -13.74 -0.95
C VAL A 115 -18.04 -14.58 -2.22
N PRO A 116 -18.96 -15.56 -2.31
CA PRO A 116 -19.12 -16.36 -3.51
C PRO A 116 -19.47 -15.48 -4.71
N ARG A 117 -18.65 -15.54 -5.76
CA ARG A 117 -18.83 -14.71 -6.95
C ARG A 117 -20.14 -14.99 -7.67
N GLN A 118 -20.69 -16.20 -7.51
CA GLN A 118 -21.99 -16.59 -8.02
C GLN A 118 -23.13 -15.68 -7.56
N VAL A 119 -23.04 -15.11 -6.35
CA VAL A 119 -24.09 -14.23 -5.82
C VAL A 119 -24.23 -12.96 -6.68
N LEU A 120 -23.16 -12.47 -7.31
CA LEU A 120 -23.17 -11.27 -8.14
C LEU A 120 -24.14 -11.35 -9.33
N LEU A 121 -24.46 -12.54 -9.84
CA LEU A 121 -25.41 -12.68 -10.96
C LEU A 121 -26.84 -12.27 -10.60
N GLY A 122 -27.20 -12.33 -9.31
CA GLY A 122 -28.54 -12.00 -8.84
C GLY A 122 -28.79 -10.51 -8.66
N PHE A 123 -27.76 -9.67 -8.73
CA PHE A 123 -27.80 -8.27 -8.31
C PHE A 123 -27.02 -7.38 -9.29
N GLY A 124 -27.48 -6.15 -9.44
CA GLY A 124 -26.67 -5.08 -10.03
C GLY A 124 -25.66 -4.55 -9.02
N ALA A 125 -24.54 -3.98 -9.49
CA ALA A 125 -23.72 -3.12 -8.64
C ALA A 125 -24.51 -1.85 -8.27
N ASP A 126 -24.15 -1.20 -7.15
CA ASP A 126 -24.73 0.09 -6.77
C ASP A 126 -24.49 1.12 -7.90
N PRO A 127 -25.55 1.75 -8.45
CA PRO A 127 -25.43 2.64 -9.59
C PRO A 127 -24.85 4.02 -9.23
N ASP A 128 -24.96 4.43 -7.96
CA ASP A 128 -24.55 5.75 -7.49
C ASP A 128 -23.18 5.70 -6.82
N LYS A 129 -22.82 4.58 -6.20
CA LYS A 129 -21.54 4.39 -5.50
C LYS A 129 -20.53 3.63 -6.36
N LYS A 130 -19.44 4.30 -6.76
CA LYS A 130 -18.31 3.68 -7.46
C LYS A 130 -17.00 4.40 -7.16
N LEU A 131 -15.92 3.62 -6.97
CA LEU A 131 -14.58 4.18 -6.90
C LEU A 131 -14.13 4.74 -8.26
N SER A 132 -13.34 5.82 -8.25
CA SER A 132 -12.56 6.20 -9.43
C SER A 132 -11.39 5.25 -9.65
N ASP A 133 -10.91 5.12 -10.89
CA ASP A 133 -9.73 4.30 -11.24
C ASP A 133 -8.51 4.62 -10.36
N LEU A 134 -8.24 5.91 -10.12
CA LEU A 134 -7.17 6.35 -9.21
C LEU A 134 -7.29 5.78 -7.79
N SER A 135 -8.52 5.63 -7.28
CA SER A 135 -8.77 5.09 -5.94
C SER A 135 -8.63 3.57 -5.92
N ILE A 136 -9.02 2.91 -7.02
CA ILE A 136 -8.82 1.46 -7.22
C ILE A 136 -7.31 1.17 -7.21
N ASP A 137 -6.54 1.85 -8.06
CA ASP A 137 -5.09 1.70 -8.15
C ASP A 137 -4.41 1.91 -6.79
N ARG A 138 -4.88 2.90 -6.04
CA ARG A 138 -4.37 3.20 -4.69
C ARG A 138 -4.67 2.09 -3.69
N ILE A 139 -5.86 1.51 -3.68
CA ILE A 139 -6.20 0.38 -2.78
C ILE A 139 -5.37 -0.85 -3.15
N LEU A 140 -5.19 -1.13 -4.44
CA LEU A 140 -4.37 -2.24 -4.91
C LEU A 140 -2.90 -2.04 -4.53
N ALA A 141 -2.35 -0.83 -4.71
CA ALA A 141 -1.00 -0.47 -4.27
C ALA A 141 -0.85 -0.62 -2.75
N TRP A 142 -1.86 -0.24 -1.97
CA TRP A 142 -1.87 -0.42 -0.52
C TRP A 142 -1.80 -1.90 -0.10
N TYR A 143 -2.55 -2.77 -0.77
CA TYR A 143 -2.44 -4.21 -0.52
C TYR A 143 -1.08 -4.76 -0.93
N ALA A 144 -0.55 -4.37 -2.09
CA ALA A 144 0.78 -4.78 -2.52
C ALA A 144 1.84 -4.35 -1.50
N LEU A 145 1.76 -3.12 -1.01
CA LEU A 145 2.66 -2.59 0.02
C LEU A 145 2.65 -3.44 1.30
N ARG A 146 1.46 -3.87 1.74
CA ARG A 146 1.33 -4.74 2.92
C ARG A 146 2.02 -6.09 2.73
N TYR A 147 1.88 -6.70 1.56
CA TYR A 147 2.51 -8.00 1.26
C TYR A 147 4.01 -7.89 0.96
N GLY A 148 4.47 -6.74 0.47
CA GLY A 148 5.88 -6.42 0.28
C GLY A 148 6.60 -5.90 1.53
N ARG A 149 5.91 -5.80 2.67
CA ARG A 149 6.48 -5.26 3.90
C ARG A 149 7.65 -6.13 4.38
N PRO A 150 8.87 -5.57 4.50
CA PRO A 150 9.99 -6.33 5.02
C PRO A 150 9.84 -6.56 6.52
N SER A 151 10.37 -7.69 6.98
CA SER A 151 10.46 -8.02 8.40
C SER A 151 11.79 -7.55 8.95
N TRP A 152 11.95 -6.24 9.16
CA TRP A 152 13.16 -5.71 9.79
C TRP A 152 13.19 -6.00 11.30
N PRO A 153 14.39 -6.15 11.90
CA PRO A 153 14.54 -6.31 13.34
C PRO A 153 13.91 -5.14 14.09
N ASN A 154 13.20 -5.43 15.18
CA ASN A 154 12.56 -4.40 16.00
C ASN A 154 13.61 -3.47 16.63
N ASN A 155 14.75 -4.01 17.06
CA ASN A 155 15.83 -3.19 17.60
C ASN A 155 16.40 -2.24 16.54
N PHE A 156 16.49 -2.66 15.28
CA PHE A 156 16.87 -1.77 14.18
C PHE A 156 15.85 -0.65 14.00
N VAL A 157 14.56 -1.00 13.88
CA VAL A 157 13.45 -0.05 13.70
C VAL A 157 13.38 0.95 14.87
N ASP A 158 13.55 0.49 16.10
CA ASP A 158 13.53 1.35 17.29
C ASP A 158 14.72 2.33 17.27
N ARG A 159 15.91 1.95 16.80
CA ARG A 159 17.09 2.84 16.68
C ARG A 159 16.88 3.97 15.67
N ILE A 160 16.27 3.68 14.52
CA ILE A 160 16.00 4.69 13.49
C ILE A 160 14.74 5.52 13.78
N SER A 161 13.91 5.10 14.73
CA SER A 161 12.62 5.75 15.01
C SER A 161 12.74 7.22 15.40
N GLY A 162 13.82 7.58 16.12
CA GLY A 162 14.10 8.96 16.52
C GLY A 162 14.45 9.88 15.33
N GLY A 163 15.03 9.32 14.27
CA GLY A 163 15.37 10.03 13.04
C GLY A 163 14.24 10.10 12.02
N ARG A 164 13.09 9.47 12.28
CA ARG A 164 12.00 9.29 11.30
C ARG A 164 11.58 10.58 10.60
N GLN A 165 11.31 11.65 11.35
CA GLN A 165 10.84 12.90 10.75
C GLN A 165 11.90 13.51 9.83
N ALA A 166 13.17 13.51 10.24
CA ALA A 166 14.28 14.01 9.41
C ALA A 166 14.50 13.13 8.16
N LEU A 167 14.29 11.81 8.25
CA LEU A 167 14.29 10.92 7.09
C LEU A 167 13.12 11.21 6.14
N GLU A 168 11.92 11.50 6.66
CA GLU A 168 10.77 11.92 5.85
C GLU A 168 11.05 13.27 5.16
N ASP A 169 11.61 14.24 5.89
CA ASP A 169 11.92 15.59 5.39
C ASP A 169 13.00 15.56 4.30
N ALA A 170 14.02 14.70 4.46
CA ALA A 170 15.06 14.50 3.45
C ALA A 170 14.50 14.00 2.10
N LEU A 171 13.33 13.34 2.10
CA LEU A 171 12.70 12.82 0.89
C LEU A 171 11.54 13.68 0.37
N GLU A 172 11.11 14.71 1.13
CA GLU A 172 9.93 15.50 0.78
C GLU A 172 10.12 16.28 -0.53
N SER A 173 11.34 16.78 -0.79
CA SER A 173 11.69 17.52 -2.01
C SER A 173 11.73 16.67 -3.28
N LEU A 174 11.57 15.34 -3.14
CA LEU A 174 11.82 14.36 -4.19
C LEU A 174 10.58 13.53 -4.53
N ALA A 175 9.44 13.87 -3.93
CA ALA A 175 8.21 13.09 -3.98
C ALA A 175 7.71 12.80 -5.41
N ASP A 176 8.13 13.60 -6.40
CA ASP A 176 7.81 13.41 -7.82
C ASP A 176 9.01 12.94 -8.68
N ASP A 177 10.24 12.92 -8.15
CA ASP A 177 11.50 12.78 -8.91
C ASP A 177 12.38 11.56 -8.53
N ILE A 178 12.16 10.93 -7.36
CA ILE A 178 12.85 9.68 -6.99
C ILE A 178 11.94 8.48 -7.26
N ALA A 179 12.50 7.49 -7.97
CA ALA A 179 11.76 6.27 -8.28
C ALA A 179 11.65 5.35 -7.05
N GLN A 180 12.72 5.19 -6.26
CA GLN A 180 12.68 4.32 -5.08
C GLN A 180 13.89 4.55 -4.15
N VAL A 181 13.68 4.48 -2.83
CA VAL A 181 14.77 4.29 -1.86
C VAL A 181 14.82 2.81 -1.49
N ARG A 182 15.99 2.18 -1.58
CA ARG A 182 16.19 0.76 -1.24
C ARG A 182 17.26 0.59 -0.18
N VAL A 183 17.02 -0.32 0.77
CA VAL A 183 17.92 -0.58 1.89
C VAL A 183 18.24 -2.07 2.00
N GLY A 184 19.54 -2.38 2.04
CA GLY A 184 20.04 -3.68 2.45
C GLY A 184 20.53 -3.61 3.89
N ILE A 185 20.20 -4.62 4.71
CA ILE A 185 20.66 -4.73 6.09
C ILE A 185 21.43 -6.05 6.18
N ALA A 186 22.70 -6.02 6.59
CA ALA A 186 23.52 -7.23 6.65
C ALA A 186 22.97 -8.21 7.71
N GLU A 187 22.59 -7.69 8.88
CA GLU A 187 22.01 -8.43 10.00
C GLU A 187 20.47 -8.40 9.99
N LYS A 188 19.87 -8.47 8.80
CA LYS A 188 18.40 -8.33 8.62
C LYS A 188 17.60 -9.35 9.44
N ASP A 189 18.15 -10.52 9.69
CA ASP A 189 17.47 -11.62 10.38
C ASP A 189 17.84 -11.70 11.89
N ASP A 190 18.63 -10.75 12.40
CA ASP A 190 19.15 -10.77 13.78
C ASP A 190 18.65 -9.57 14.61
N GLU A 191 18.20 -9.83 15.83
CA GLU A 191 17.91 -8.78 16.83
C GLU A 191 19.17 -8.44 17.62
N LEU A 192 19.93 -7.46 17.15
CA LEU A 192 21.17 -7.04 17.78
C LEU A 192 20.92 -6.28 19.09
N PRO A 193 21.61 -6.61 20.19
CA PRO A 193 21.52 -5.87 21.45
C PRO A 193 22.23 -4.51 21.38
N ASP A 194 22.03 -3.69 22.41
CA ASP A 194 22.75 -2.43 22.56
C ASP A 194 24.27 -2.63 22.53
N GLY A 195 24.98 -1.73 21.85
CA GLY A 195 26.44 -1.79 21.66
C GLY A 195 26.93 -2.59 20.44
N GLN A 196 26.03 -3.27 19.72
CA GLN A 196 26.31 -3.82 18.38
C GLN A 196 25.62 -2.98 17.31
N SER A 197 26.26 -2.80 16.15
CA SER A 197 25.75 -1.98 15.05
C SER A 197 25.10 -2.83 13.96
N TYR A 198 24.01 -2.33 13.38
CA TYR A 198 23.50 -2.82 12.09
C TYR A 198 24.28 -2.17 10.96
N HIS A 199 24.71 -2.96 9.97
CA HIS A 199 25.36 -2.44 8.77
C HIS A 199 24.34 -2.34 7.64
N ILE A 200 24.15 -1.13 7.14
CA ILE A 200 23.13 -0.85 6.13
C ILE A 200 23.73 -0.29 4.84
N ALA A 201 23.16 -0.69 3.70
CA ALA A 201 23.45 -0.12 2.39
C ALA A 201 22.21 0.65 1.92
N VAL A 202 22.36 1.90 1.50
CA VAL A 202 21.26 2.76 1.06
C VAL A 202 21.42 3.14 -0.41
N ASN A 203 20.44 2.80 -1.24
CA ASN A 203 20.46 3.10 -2.66
C ASN A 203 19.25 3.95 -3.05
N PHE A 204 19.49 5.16 -3.55
CA PHE A 204 18.47 5.97 -4.21
C PHE A 204 18.44 5.57 -5.68
N VAL A 205 17.42 4.79 -6.06
CA VAL A 205 17.22 4.33 -7.43
C VAL A 205 16.39 5.36 -8.18
N ILE A 206 16.94 5.90 -9.26
CA ILE A 206 16.35 7.00 -10.04
C ILE A 206 15.93 6.47 -11.41
N ASP A 207 14.73 6.86 -11.86
CA ASP A 207 14.28 6.57 -13.22
C ASP A 207 15.32 7.05 -14.26
N GLU A 208 15.49 6.30 -15.35
CA GLU A 208 16.50 6.62 -16.35
C GLU A 208 16.22 7.96 -17.06
N GLY A 209 14.95 8.31 -17.28
CA GLY A 209 14.54 9.57 -17.87
C GLY A 209 14.92 10.76 -16.98
N VAL A 210 14.63 10.66 -15.67
CA VAL A 210 15.02 11.68 -14.68
C VAL A 210 16.55 11.73 -14.55
N TRP A 211 17.19 10.57 -14.48
CA TRP A 211 18.65 10.49 -14.43
C TRP A 211 19.25 11.20 -15.63
N ASN A 212 18.77 11.01 -16.85
CA ASN A 212 19.29 11.68 -18.05
C ASN A 212 18.80 13.12 -18.25
N GLY A 213 17.96 13.63 -17.33
CA GLY A 213 17.38 14.96 -17.35
C GLY A 213 18.31 16.10 -16.89
N LEU A 214 17.71 17.16 -16.36
CA LEU A 214 18.39 18.40 -15.97
C LEU A 214 19.38 18.18 -14.81
N LEU A 215 20.52 18.88 -14.85
CA LEU A 215 21.57 18.80 -13.82
C LEU A 215 21.05 19.16 -12.43
N ASP A 216 20.16 20.15 -12.34
CA ASP A 216 19.62 20.65 -11.07
C ASP A 216 18.84 19.57 -10.30
N ALA A 217 18.08 18.72 -11.01
CA ALA A 217 17.36 17.60 -10.41
C ALA A 217 18.33 16.59 -9.78
N ARG A 218 19.47 16.32 -10.45
CA ARG A 218 20.51 15.43 -9.89
C ARG A 218 21.12 16.01 -8.63
N THR A 219 21.39 17.32 -8.58
CA THR A 219 21.94 17.98 -7.40
C THR A 219 21.01 17.80 -6.20
N THR A 220 19.72 18.08 -6.36
CA THR A 220 18.72 17.90 -5.30
C THR A 220 18.64 16.45 -4.82
N ILE A 221 18.72 15.47 -5.72
CA ILE A 221 18.76 14.04 -5.36
C ILE A 221 19.99 13.70 -4.50
N TYR A 222 21.17 14.21 -4.86
CA TYR A 222 22.39 13.96 -4.09
C TYR A 222 22.38 14.66 -2.72
N GLU A 223 21.83 15.86 -2.63
CA GLU A 223 21.66 16.59 -1.36
C GLU A 223 20.76 15.79 -0.42
N ALA A 224 19.59 15.37 -0.90
CA ALA A 224 18.69 14.54 -0.14
C ALA A 224 19.27 13.18 0.26
N TYR A 225 20.03 12.53 -0.63
CA TYR A 225 20.75 11.30 -0.30
C TYR A 225 21.75 11.53 0.84
N ALA A 226 22.51 12.63 0.78
CA ALA A 226 23.47 12.98 1.81
C ALA A 226 22.78 13.24 3.16
N ASP A 227 21.67 13.99 3.15
CA ASP A 227 20.86 14.25 4.35
C ASP A 227 20.29 12.96 4.94
N PHE A 228 19.71 12.10 4.11
CA PHE A 228 19.15 10.81 4.53
C PHE A 228 20.21 9.91 5.16
N VAL A 229 21.38 9.79 4.53
CA VAL A 229 22.50 9.01 5.06
C VAL A 229 23.09 9.63 6.32
N SER A 230 23.14 10.96 6.43
CA SER A 230 23.58 11.63 7.65
C SER A 230 22.69 11.28 8.83
N VAL A 231 21.36 11.35 8.65
CA VAL A 231 20.40 11.02 9.71
C VAL A 231 20.54 9.56 10.17
N LEU A 232 20.80 8.62 9.25
CA LEU A 232 21.03 7.23 9.62
C LEU A 232 22.34 7.03 10.39
N ASN A 233 23.43 7.70 10.00
CA ASN A 233 24.70 7.62 10.73
C ASN A 233 24.62 8.28 12.12
N ASP A 234 23.71 9.23 12.32
CA ASP A 234 23.44 9.83 13.63
C ASP A 234 22.63 8.90 14.56
N CYS A 235 22.02 7.82 14.02
CA CYS A 235 21.31 6.83 14.81
C CYS A 235 22.30 5.88 15.50
N ILE A 236 22.24 5.82 16.84
CA ILE A 236 23.12 4.95 17.64
C ILE A 236 22.93 3.48 17.23
N GLY A 237 24.05 2.81 16.93
CA GLY A 237 24.04 1.39 16.55
C GLY A 237 23.56 1.13 15.12
N VAL A 238 23.68 2.12 14.24
CA VAL A 238 23.47 2.00 12.79
C VAL A 238 24.71 2.54 12.08
N GLU A 239 25.23 1.78 11.11
CA GLU A 239 26.41 2.15 10.32
C GLU A 239 26.10 2.02 8.83
N VAL A 240 26.14 3.14 8.10
CA VAL A 240 25.93 3.14 6.66
C VAL A 240 27.21 2.73 5.93
N ASN A 241 27.14 1.62 5.21
CA ASN A 241 28.21 1.14 4.34
C ASN A 241 28.28 1.96 3.05
N GLN A 242 29.10 3.01 3.07
CA GLN A 242 29.29 3.93 1.95
C GLN A 242 29.77 3.25 0.65
N ARG A 243 30.39 2.07 0.74
CA ARG A 243 30.86 1.34 -0.45
C ARG A 243 29.71 0.77 -1.28
N PHE A 244 28.62 0.40 -0.63
CA PHE A 244 27.44 -0.22 -1.26
C PHE A 244 26.22 0.71 -1.27
N SER A 245 26.43 1.99 -0.91
CA SER A 245 25.39 3.01 -0.87
C SER A 245 25.65 4.06 -1.95
N GLY A 246 24.58 4.64 -2.49
CA GLY A 246 24.71 5.71 -3.46
C GLY A 246 23.41 6.07 -4.17
N VAL A 247 23.53 7.05 -5.07
CA VAL A 247 22.49 7.36 -6.04
C VAL A 247 22.79 6.61 -7.33
N VAL A 248 21.84 5.81 -7.79
CA VAL A 248 22.02 4.89 -8.92
C VAL A 248 20.87 5.03 -9.93
N SER A 249 21.20 4.97 -11.22
CA SER A 249 20.17 4.89 -12.27
C SER A 249 19.51 3.51 -12.25
N GLY A 250 18.19 3.46 -12.40
CA GLY A 250 17.41 2.23 -12.50
C GLY A 250 17.86 1.32 -13.65
N ALA A 251 18.44 1.89 -14.72
CA ALA A 251 19.03 1.12 -15.82
C ALA A 251 20.31 0.34 -15.43
N LYS A 252 20.94 0.71 -14.31
CA LYS A 252 22.17 0.08 -13.79
C LYS A 252 21.95 -0.72 -12.51
N PHE A 253 20.83 -0.48 -11.81
CA PHE A 253 20.50 -1.21 -10.60
C PHE A 253 20.11 -2.64 -10.98
N SER A 254 20.96 -3.59 -10.60
CA SER A 254 20.86 -4.97 -11.03
C SER A 254 19.71 -5.70 -10.34
N TRP A 255 19.25 -6.78 -10.97
CA TRP A 255 18.29 -7.69 -10.36
C TRP A 255 18.80 -8.27 -9.04
N GLN A 256 20.09 -8.58 -8.94
CA GLN A 256 20.70 -9.08 -7.70
C GLN A 256 20.60 -8.05 -6.57
N GLU A 257 20.88 -6.78 -6.85
CA GLU A 257 20.73 -5.70 -5.86
C GLU A 257 19.26 -5.49 -5.48
N MET A 258 18.33 -5.64 -6.42
CA MET A 258 16.90 -5.60 -6.14
C MET A 258 16.45 -6.72 -5.21
N GLN A 259 17.02 -7.93 -5.33
CA GLN A 259 16.70 -9.06 -4.45
C GLN A 259 17.34 -8.96 -3.06
N SER A 260 18.49 -8.32 -2.95
CA SER A 260 19.21 -8.18 -1.67
C SER A 260 18.81 -6.94 -0.88
N THR A 261 17.91 -6.11 -1.41
CA THR A 261 17.45 -4.87 -0.78
C THR A 261 15.93 -4.80 -0.70
N ASP A 262 15.43 -4.25 0.39
CA ASP A 262 14.02 -3.94 0.56
C ASP A 262 13.74 -2.52 0.09
N GLU A 263 12.52 -2.25 -0.38
CA GLU A 263 12.06 -0.88 -0.55
C GLU A 263 11.88 -0.22 0.83
N TRP A 264 12.47 0.95 1.00
CA TRP A 264 12.22 1.79 2.15
C TRP A 264 10.86 2.47 2.00
N ASN A 265 9.94 2.12 2.88
CA ASN A 265 8.63 2.77 2.95
C ASN A 265 8.28 3.07 4.41
N PHE A 266 8.00 4.33 4.72
CA PHE A 266 7.68 4.78 6.10
C PHE A 266 6.42 4.12 6.68
N ALA A 267 5.55 3.57 5.85
CA ALA A 267 4.41 2.78 6.28
C ALA A 267 4.81 1.43 6.89
N ASN A 268 6.00 0.92 6.58
CA ASN A 268 6.51 -0.32 7.14
C ASN A 268 7.05 -0.12 8.56
N LEU A 269 7.51 1.09 8.88
CA LEU A 269 8.13 1.47 10.16
C LEU A 269 7.14 1.68 11.32
N THR A 270 5.83 1.60 11.08
CA THR A 270 4.80 1.73 12.12
C THR A 270 4.48 0.38 12.76
N HIS A 271 5.45 -0.27 13.41
CA HIS A 271 5.22 -1.61 13.99
C HIS A 271 4.19 -1.60 15.15
N ARG A 272 3.90 -0.45 15.79
CA ARG A 272 3.10 -0.33 17.03
C ARG A 272 1.74 0.39 16.91
N GLU A 273 1.13 0.42 15.73
CA GLU A 273 -0.29 0.81 15.58
C GLU A 273 -1.23 -0.39 15.71
#